data_AF-A0A8H6D1J6-F1
#
_entry.id   AF-A0A8H6D1J6-F1
#
_cell.length_a   1.000
_cell.length_b   1.000
_cell.length_c   1.000
_cell.angle_alpha   90.00
_cell.angle_beta   90.00
_cell.angle_gamma   90.00
#
_symmetry.space_group_name_H-M   'P 1'
#
loop_
_entity.id
_entity.type
_entity.pdbx_description
1 polymer ?
#
loop_
_entity_poly.entity_id
_entity_poly.type
_entity_poly.pdbx_seq_one_letter_code
_entity_poly.pdbx_strand_id
1 'polypeptide(L)' 'MQLSSILVLAAAFMPFAAADDCVPRTTPCSPIAVCQSMTGLNVCGTTEHASQCSTMVVPDDDSGSVSCQCCKA' A
#
# COMPACT_ATOMS: atom_id res chain seq x y z
N MET A 1 -47.56 -3.68 -6.09
CA MET A 1 -46.75 -4.35 -5.05
C MET A 1 -45.38 -3.69 -5.05
N GLN A 2 -45.11 -2.84 -4.04
CA GLN A 2 -43.88 -2.06 -3.84
C GLN A 2 -42.66 -3.00 -3.78
N LEU A 3 -41.69 -2.82 -4.68
CA LEU A 3 -40.47 -2.01 -4.49
C LEU A 3 -39.59 -2.45 -3.32
N SER A 4 -38.52 -3.16 -3.73
CA SER A 4 -37.14 -2.71 -3.55
C SER A 4 -36.33 -3.17 -2.35
N SER A 5 -35.08 -3.46 -2.74
CA SER A 5 -33.85 -3.22 -1.99
C SER A 5 -33.51 -4.22 -0.90
N ILE A 6 -32.94 -5.33 -1.36
CA ILE A 6 -32.02 -6.13 -0.56
C ILE A 6 -30.77 -5.27 -0.36
N LEU A 7 -30.41 -5.12 0.91
CA LEU A 7 -29.42 -4.20 1.45
C LEU A 7 -28.04 -4.32 0.78
N VAL A 8 -27.48 -3.15 0.43
CA VAL A 8 -26.08 -2.97 0.08
C VAL A 8 -25.23 -3.31 1.30
N LEU A 9 -24.60 -4.49 1.25
CA LEU A 9 -23.63 -4.92 2.26
C LEU A 9 -22.24 -4.92 1.63
N ALA A 10 -21.48 -3.86 1.91
CA ALA A 10 -20.04 -3.96 2.17
C ALA A 10 -19.60 -2.58 2.66
N ALA A 11 -19.47 -2.49 3.98
CA ALA A 11 -18.87 -1.37 4.65
C ALA A 11 -17.51 -1.04 4.00
N ALA A 12 -17.32 0.26 3.80
CA ALA A 12 -16.12 0.88 3.29
C ALA A 12 -14.85 0.26 3.87
N PHE A 13 -13.87 0.02 2.99
CA PHE A 13 -12.47 -0.08 3.38
C PHE A 13 -12.12 1.23 4.10
N MET A 14 -12.20 1.23 5.43
CA MET A 14 -11.61 2.28 6.24
C MET A 14 -10.12 1.98 6.35
N PRO A 15 -9.21 2.67 5.64
CA PRO A 15 -7.86 2.74 6.14
C PRO A 15 -7.96 3.62 7.39
N PHE A 16 -7.58 3.01 8.50
CA PHE A 16 -7.42 3.63 9.79
C PHE A 16 -6.64 4.94 9.66
N ALA A 17 -7.11 5.94 10.40
CA ALA A 17 -6.62 7.31 10.42
C ALA A 17 -5.10 7.46 10.48
N ALA A 18 -4.59 8.43 9.71
CA ALA A 18 -3.65 9.41 10.23
C ALA A 18 -3.82 10.71 9.43
N ALA A 19 -4.06 11.81 10.14
CA ALA A 19 -4.02 13.17 9.62
C ALA A 19 -2.55 13.64 9.50
N ASP A 20 -1.75 12.83 8.82
CA ASP A 20 -0.43 13.14 8.34
C ASP A 20 -0.56 13.15 6.81
N ASP A 21 0.12 14.06 6.11
CA ASP A 21 0.18 14.09 4.64
C ASP A 21 0.94 12.84 4.12
N CYS A 22 0.38 11.65 4.36
CA CYS A 22 0.92 10.35 4.00
C CYS A 22 0.34 9.92 2.67
N VAL A 23 1.20 9.84 1.65
CA VAL A 23 0.83 9.35 0.33
C VAL A 23 1.25 7.88 0.22
N PRO A 24 0.34 6.95 -0.08
CA PRO A 24 0.74 5.59 -0.39
C PRO A 24 1.54 5.57 -1.69
N ARG A 25 2.76 5.01 -1.64
CA ARG A 25 3.62 4.82 -2.80
C ARG A 25 3.92 3.35 -2.96
N THR A 26 3.88 2.88 -4.20
CA THR A 26 4.18 1.51 -4.58
C THR A 26 5.32 1.51 -5.58
N THR A 27 6.38 0.79 -5.26
CA THR A 27 7.54 0.63 -6.14
C THR A 27 7.63 -0.83 -6.59
N PRO A 28 7.53 -1.12 -7.89
CA PRO A 28 7.73 -2.47 -8.41
C PRO A 28 9.20 -2.88 -8.27
N CYS A 29 9.44 -4.17 -8.09
CA CYS A 29 10.77 -4.72 -7.87
C CYS A 29 10.87 -6.15 -8.40
N SER A 30 12.05 -6.50 -8.94
CA SER A 30 12.41 -7.83 -9.40
C SER A 30 13.95 -7.94 -9.38
N PRO A 31 14.54 -9.07 -8.94
CA PRO A 31 13.90 -10.24 -8.34
C PRO A 31 13.25 -9.96 -6.96
N ILE A 32 12.47 -10.89 -6.40
CA ILE A 32 11.81 -10.74 -5.09
C ILE A 32 12.81 -10.42 -3.98
N ALA A 33 14.05 -10.89 -4.11
CA ALA A 33 15.15 -10.59 -3.19
C ALA A 33 15.47 -9.08 -3.13
N VAL A 34 15.25 -8.35 -4.23
CA VAL A 34 15.35 -6.88 -4.25
C VAL A 34 14.19 -6.29 -3.45
N CYS A 35 12.96 -6.77 -3.63
CA CYS A 35 11.81 -6.30 -2.85
C CYS A 35 12.01 -6.46 -1.33
N GLN A 36 12.65 -7.55 -0.91
CA GLN A 36 12.93 -7.81 0.51
C GLN A 36 14.08 -6.95 1.08
N SER A 37 14.99 -6.48 0.23
CA SER A 37 16.09 -5.60 0.62
C SER A 37 15.76 -4.11 0.47
N MET A 38 14.64 -3.77 -0.17
CA MET A 38 14.15 -2.41 -0.26
C MET A 38 13.70 -1.89 1.11
N THR A 39 14.21 -0.72 1.45
CA THR A 39 13.79 0.00 2.65
C THR A 39 12.72 1.03 2.30
N GLY A 40 12.07 1.60 3.31
CA GLY A 40 11.11 2.68 3.09
C GLY A 40 11.68 3.88 2.33
N LEU A 41 13.00 4.14 2.43
CA LEU A 41 13.69 5.20 1.68
C LEU A 41 13.68 4.96 0.16
N ASN A 42 13.66 3.69 -0.28
CA ASN A 42 13.58 3.34 -1.69
C ASN A 42 12.19 3.60 -2.29
N VAL A 43 11.17 3.75 -1.43
CA VAL A 43 9.77 3.93 -1.82
C VAL A 43 9.31 5.38 -1.62
N CYS A 44 9.70 6.00 -0.51
CA CYS A 44 9.32 7.35 -0.09
C CYS A 44 10.40 8.41 -0.37
N GLY A 45 11.59 8.01 -0.81
CA GLY A 45 12.73 8.93 -0.95
C GLY A 45 13.32 9.34 0.41
N THR A 46 14.17 10.36 0.40
CA THR A 46 14.94 10.80 1.59
C THR A 46 14.29 11.97 2.35
N THR A 47 13.25 12.58 1.77
CA THR A 47 12.56 13.75 2.33
C THR A 47 11.25 13.41 3.05
N GLU A 48 10.83 12.15 2.99
CA GLU A 48 9.58 11.65 3.57
C GLU A 48 9.88 10.50 4.54
N HIS A 49 9.07 10.37 5.58
CA HIS A 49 9.12 9.26 6.52
C HIS A 49 8.25 8.11 6.01
N ALA A 50 8.86 6.92 5.88
CA ALA A 50 8.13 5.73 5.49
C ALA A 50 7.47 5.07 6.72
N SER A 51 6.17 4.83 6.63
CA SER A 51 5.39 4.08 7.61
C SER A 51 4.56 3.00 6.91
N GLN A 52 4.12 1.98 7.64
CA GLN A 52 3.24 0.91 7.13
C GLN A 52 3.71 0.27 5.81
N CYS A 53 5.00 -0.03 5.68
CA CYS A 53 5.55 -0.69 4.51
C CYS A 53 5.12 -2.18 4.45
N SER A 54 4.71 -2.62 3.27
CA SER A 54 4.31 -3.99 2.97
C SER A 54 4.88 -4.42 1.62
N THR A 55 5.26 -5.69 1.50
CA THR A 55 5.74 -6.27 0.25
C THR A 55 4.69 -7.21 -0.31
N MET A 56 4.28 -6.97 -1.55
CA MET A 56 3.40 -7.83 -2.31
C MET A 56 4.23 -8.64 -3.31
N VAL A 57 4.06 -9.95 -3.27
CA VAL A 57 4.69 -10.89 -4.21
C VAL A 57 3.70 -11.22 -5.31
N VAL A 58 4.12 -11.15 -6.57
CA VAL A 58 3.34 -11.71 -7.67
C VAL A 58 3.56 -13.22 -7.65
N PRO A 59 2.52 -14.04 -7.41
CA PRO A 59 2.67 -15.49 -7.42
C PRO A 59 3.16 -15.97 -8.79
N ASP A 60 3.95 -17.04 -8.80
CA ASP A 60 4.54 -17.67 -9.99
C ASP A 60 5.56 -16.80 -10.76
N ASP A 61 5.87 -15.60 -10.26
CA ASP A 61 6.81 -14.65 -10.85
C ASP A 61 7.87 -14.23 -9.81
N ASP A 62 9.13 -14.07 -10.22
CA ASP A 62 10.20 -13.53 -9.34
C ASP A 62 10.10 -12.00 -9.27
N SER A 63 8.87 -11.50 -9.10
CA SER A 63 8.50 -10.11 -9.25
C SER A 63 7.53 -9.72 -8.14
N GLY A 64 7.59 -8.48 -7.70
CA GLY A 64 6.75 -7.98 -6.63
C GLY A 64 6.64 -6.46 -6.65
N SER A 65 6.09 -5.95 -5.55
CA SER A 65 6.07 -4.52 -5.29
C SER A 65 6.14 -4.25 -3.80
N VAL A 66 6.79 -3.16 -3.41
CA VAL A 66 6.80 -2.67 -2.04
C VAL A 66 5.90 -1.45 -1.98
N SER A 67 4.90 -1.47 -1.09
CA SER A 67 4.00 -0.37 -0.85
C SER A 67 4.22 0.20 0.55
N CYS A 68 4.48 1.50 0.65
CA CYS A 68 4.67 2.22 1.91
C CYS A 68 3.75 3.44 1.98
N GLN A 69 3.39 3.86 3.18
CA GLN A 69 2.83 5.19 3.42
C GLN A 69 3.97 6.18 3.62
N CYS A 70 4.13 7.09 2.68
CA CYS A 70 5.18 8.10 2.68
C CYS A 70 4.62 9.40 3.24
N CYS A 71 4.96 9.68 4.49
CA CYS A 71 4.49 10.85 5.23
C CYS A 71 5.50 11.97 5.14
N LYS A 72 5.04 13.21 5.04
CA LYS A 72 5.93 14.37 5.10
C LYS A 72 6.69 14.37 6.43
N ALA A 73 8.00 14.55 6.38
CA ALA A 73 8.86 14.63 7.57
C ALA A 73 8.66 15.94 8.35
#